data_AF-A0A5D4TAR0-F1
#
_entry.id   AF-A0A5D4TAR0-F1
#
_cell.length_a   1.000
_cell.length_b   1.000
_cell.length_c   1.000
_cell.angle_alpha   90.00
_cell.angle_beta   90.00
_cell.angle_gamma   90.00
#
_symmetry.space_group_name_H-M   'P 1'
#
loop_
_entity.id
_entity.type
_entity.pdbx_description
1 polymer ?
#
loop_
_entity_poly.entity_id
_entity_poly.type
_entity_poly.pdbx_seq_one_letter_code
_entity_poly.pdbx_strand_id
1 'polypeptide(L)'
;MYIEDRNHHPGRRGLGMEYIIGILALVVIFISISFVRRKKIYTEVDRLENWKMSIMNKPVSEELSKVKDLNMTGQTEQLFENWRYQWDNILSTELINIEEYLFDAEDFVDKYRFKKAKEVLSIADSKLQDIELKIKAIYDELDELIGSQAKSAEENEKLEGKYSNFKKQLLNQRHQYGSTTPLLEKELEQIHQLFAEFNQSISNGDYLVARELITKIEKELEGFEIKLEHIPGLLIECQSVIPSQLAEVETGYKEMLAEGYILDHVNLEKSIASLQDKLKQSTKLLMETKALEAKEGIELIKTEMDELYDLIEKEVLAKHYVVKELPSVEAILIALSSASEKTKQETYVVQESYQLQQEDIQTQQKIEESMLALNDRYEKLSGHLLDQTIAFSILKEELEDICEQINSLQEIHQQYTESLMALRKDEMAAREQLNSLRKMLFEVKRSIEKSNIPGLPKSVYQELSLANDQLKAVTGKLEEKPLNIVEVNTVLYEAVTSVEKCHEEAMEILDHAYLAESVIQYGNRYRSKYPSIHESLVEAEQLFRNYEYKNALEEAATSLEKVEPGVLMKIEKVLEKES
;
A
#
# COMPACT_ATOMS: atom_id res chain seq x y z
N MET A 1 109.07 33.94 38.12
CA MET A 1 109.97 33.32 39.12
C MET A 1 109.51 31.86 39.24
N TYR A 2 110.19 30.97 38.49
CA TYR A 2 110.53 29.55 38.76
C TYR A 2 109.80 28.84 39.92
N ILE A 3 109.26 27.62 39.85
CA ILE A 3 109.63 26.33 39.19
C ILE A 3 108.39 25.41 39.31
N GLU A 4 107.88 24.77 38.25
CA GLU A 4 108.30 23.45 37.71
C GLU A 4 108.25 22.32 38.76
N ASP A 5 107.92 21.07 38.51
CA ASP A 5 107.33 20.34 37.39
C ASP A 5 107.23 18.87 37.87
N ARG A 6 106.56 18.05 37.06
CA ARG A 6 106.75 16.58 36.92
C ARG A 6 106.11 15.66 37.95
N ASN A 7 105.19 14.78 37.50
CA ASN A 7 105.42 13.57 36.68
C ASN A 7 106.33 12.55 37.41
N HIS A 8 106.03 11.26 37.54
CA HIS A 8 105.21 10.36 36.73
C HIS A 8 105.12 8.97 37.44
N HIS A 9 104.06 8.21 37.15
CA HIS A 9 104.05 6.74 36.91
C HIS A 9 104.18 5.63 37.99
N PRO A 10 103.63 4.42 37.73
CA PRO A 10 102.52 3.85 38.51
C PRO A 10 102.70 2.38 38.94
N GLY A 11 101.75 1.84 39.72
CA GLY A 11 101.57 0.38 39.84
C GLY A 11 100.82 -0.08 41.10
N ARG A 12 99.59 -0.57 40.93
CA ARG A 12 98.78 -1.33 41.91
C ARG A 12 98.28 -0.58 43.16
N ARG A 13 97.47 0.45 42.91
CA ARG A 13 96.26 0.76 43.70
C ARG A 13 95.09 1.00 42.72
N GLY A 14 94.85 0.01 41.86
CA GLY A 14 93.97 0.10 40.69
C GLY A 14 92.49 0.22 41.00
N LEU A 15 92.02 -0.33 42.13
CA LEU A 15 90.60 -0.25 42.49
C LEU A 15 90.23 1.15 43.03
N GLY A 16 91.09 1.78 43.85
CA GLY A 16 90.84 3.15 44.31
C GLY A 16 90.88 4.18 43.18
N MET A 17 91.79 4.02 42.22
CA MET A 17 91.85 4.88 41.03
C MET A 17 90.65 4.67 40.11
N GLU A 18 90.16 3.45 39.93
CA GLU A 18 88.93 3.19 39.15
C GLU A 18 87.69 3.79 39.82
N TYR A 19 87.57 3.73 41.15
CA TYR A 19 86.49 4.44 41.85
C TYR A 19 86.66 5.97 41.78
N ILE A 20 87.87 6.51 41.90
CA ILE A 20 88.14 7.96 41.80
C ILE A 20 87.91 8.46 40.37
N ILE A 21 88.34 7.72 39.34
CA ILE A 21 88.10 8.02 37.92
C ILE A 21 86.61 7.86 37.61
N GLY A 22 85.94 6.85 38.17
CA GLY A 22 84.50 6.67 38.05
C GLY A 22 83.71 7.81 38.67
N ILE A 23 84.09 8.27 39.87
CA ILE A 23 83.49 9.42 40.55
C ILE A 23 83.79 10.72 39.79
N LEU A 24 85.02 10.92 39.31
CA LEU A 24 85.40 12.09 38.51
C LEU A 24 84.64 12.13 37.17
N ALA A 25 84.52 10.99 36.49
CA ALA A 25 83.72 10.86 35.28
C ALA A 25 82.23 11.15 35.55
N LEU A 26 81.70 10.67 36.68
CA LEU A 26 80.34 11.00 37.13
C LEU A 26 80.15 12.50 37.37
N VAL A 27 81.14 13.18 37.97
CA VAL A 27 81.11 14.63 38.19
C VAL A 27 81.16 15.40 36.87
N VAL A 28 82.01 14.98 35.91
CA VAL A 28 82.08 15.62 34.58
C VAL A 28 80.77 15.40 33.79
N ILE A 29 80.17 14.20 33.88
CA ILE A 29 78.85 13.91 33.29
C ILE A 29 77.78 14.79 33.95
N PHE A 30 77.80 14.95 35.28
CA PHE A 30 76.85 15.80 36.00
C PHE A 30 76.98 17.28 35.63
N ILE A 31 78.21 17.80 35.50
CA ILE A 31 78.46 19.17 35.04
C ILE A 31 78.00 19.36 33.60
N SER A 32 78.26 18.38 32.72
CA SER A 32 77.84 18.43 31.31
C SER A 32 76.32 18.42 31.18
N ILE A 33 75.62 17.55 31.92
CA ILE A 33 74.14 17.51 31.97
C ILE A 33 73.59 18.83 32.53
N SER A 34 74.22 19.40 33.56
CA SER A 34 73.81 20.67 34.15
C SER A 34 73.99 21.84 33.19
N PHE A 35 75.09 21.86 32.42
CA PHE A 35 75.35 22.89 31.41
C PHE A 35 74.37 22.81 30.23
N VAL A 36 74.06 21.61 29.74
CA VAL A 36 73.06 21.41 28.68
C VAL A 36 71.66 21.81 29.16
N ARG A 37 71.29 21.47 30.40
CA ARG A 37 70.02 21.90 31.01
C ARG A 37 69.94 23.41 31.20
N ARG A 38 71.02 24.04 31.68
CA ARG A 38 71.13 25.50 31.82
C ARG A 38 70.92 26.18 30.48
N LYS A 39 71.68 25.78 29.46
CA LYS A 39 71.54 26.32 28.10
C LYS A 39 70.12 26.16 27.55
N LYS A 40 69.50 25.00 27.76
CA LYS A 40 68.12 24.74 27.31
C LYS A 40 67.10 25.66 28.00
N ILE A 41 67.30 25.99 29.28
CA ILE A 41 66.37 26.89 29.98
C ILE A 41 66.57 28.33 29.52
N TYR A 42 67.81 28.80 29.36
CA TYR A 42 68.08 30.13 28.80
C TYR A 42 67.51 30.32 27.40
N THR A 43 67.58 29.30 26.53
CA THR A 43 66.95 29.38 25.21
C THR A 43 65.41 29.47 25.27
N GLU A 44 64.78 28.91 26.31
CA GLU A 44 63.34 29.07 26.51
C GLU A 44 63.01 30.45 27.10
N VAL A 45 63.85 30.99 28.00
CA VAL A 45 63.73 32.39 28.49
C VAL A 45 63.82 33.36 27.31
N ASP A 46 64.85 33.25 26.47
CA ASP A 46 65.04 34.09 25.27
C ASP A 46 63.83 33.99 24.33
N ARG A 47 63.25 32.79 24.18
CA ARG A 47 62.06 32.58 23.34
C ARG A 47 60.85 33.33 23.91
N LEU A 48 60.61 33.22 25.22
CA LEU A 48 59.49 33.92 25.88
C LEU A 48 59.70 35.44 25.90
N GLU A 49 60.94 35.92 26.04
CA GLU A 49 61.27 37.35 25.96
C GLU A 49 61.03 37.91 24.55
N ASN A 50 61.45 37.18 23.51
CA ASN A 50 61.15 37.54 22.12
C ASN A 50 59.63 37.53 21.85
N TRP A 51 58.89 36.58 22.41
CA TRP A 51 57.43 36.53 22.28
C TRP A 51 56.77 37.72 22.99
N LYS A 52 57.19 38.07 24.20
CA LYS A 52 56.76 39.29 24.91
C LYS A 52 57.02 40.54 24.07
N MET A 53 58.23 40.67 23.50
CA MET A 53 58.58 41.80 22.65
C MET A 53 57.70 41.87 21.40
N SER A 54 57.36 40.72 20.81
CA SER A 54 56.45 40.65 19.66
C SER A 54 55.03 41.10 20.01
N ILE A 55 54.56 40.85 21.24
CA ILE A 55 53.26 41.33 21.73
C ILE A 55 53.29 42.85 21.94
N MET A 56 54.37 43.37 22.55
CA MET A 56 54.54 44.81 22.79
C MET A 56 54.61 45.63 21.49
N ASN A 57 55.19 45.08 20.44
CA ASN A 57 55.32 45.73 19.14
C ASN A 57 54.06 45.58 18.24
N LYS A 58 52.99 44.93 18.71
CA LYS A 58 51.73 44.87 17.94
C LYS A 58 51.07 46.26 17.94
N PRO A 59 50.65 46.79 16.78
CA PRO A 59 50.06 48.12 16.66
C PRO A 59 48.58 48.14 17.08
N VAL A 60 48.23 47.53 18.21
CA VAL A 60 46.85 47.53 18.75
C VAL A 60 46.37 48.97 18.99
N SER A 61 47.28 49.85 19.44
CA SER A 61 46.98 51.28 19.61
C SER A 61 46.67 52.00 18.29
N GLU A 62 47.20 51.52 17.16
CA GLU A 62 46.95 52.13 15.85
C GLU A 62 45.56 51.72 15.33
N GLU A 63 45.15 50.47 15.53
CA GLU A 63 43.80 50.00 15.16
C GLU A 63 42.72 50.58 16.07
N LEU A 64 42.97 50.68 17.38
CA LEU A 64 42.10 51.41 18.30
C LEU A 64 41.98 52.90 17.92
N SER A 65 43.03 53.51 17.37
CA SER A 65 42.99 54.89 16.90
C SER A 65 42.14 55.08 15.63
N LYS A 66 42.16 54.11 14.70
CA LYS A 66 41.30 54.12 13.51
C LYS A 66 39.81 54.05 13.87
N VAL A 67 39.47 53.35 14.95
CA VAL A 67 38.10 53.28 15.47
C VAL A 67 37.69 54.59 16.15
N LYS A 68 38.64 55.34 16.72
CA LYS A 68 38.38 56.65 17.35
C LYS A 68 37.97 57.74 16.36
N ASP A 69 38.31 57.60 15.07
CA ASP A 69 37.89 58.51 14.01
C ASP A 69 36.38 58.37 13.68
N LEU A 70 35.72 57.32 14.18
CA LEU A 70 34.27 57.17 14.12
C LEU A 70 33.64 57.93 15.30
N ASN A 71 32.55 58.65 15.05
CA ASN A 71 31.77 59.26 16.14
C ASN A 71 31.17 58.11 16.98
N MET A 72 31.75 57.84 18.14
CA MET A 72 31.28 56.84 19.10
C MET A 72 30.69 57.57 20.31
N THR A 73 29.43 57.33 20.64
CA THR A 73 28.85 57.73 21.93
C THR A 73 28.04 56.57 22.51
N GLY A 74 27.71 56.63 23.80
CA GLY A 74 26.77 55.67 24.40
C GLY A 74 27.38 54.30 24.73
N GLN A 75 26.75 53.21 24.27
CA GLN A 75 27.16 51.85 24.63
C GLN A 75 28.46 51.42 23.93
N THR A 76 28.70 51.92 22.72
CA THR A 76 29.92 51.64 21.96
C THR A 76 31.14 52.33 22.58
N GLU A 77 30.97 53.49 23.20
CA GLU A 77 32.04 54.18 23.95
C GLU A 77 32.47 53.38 25.20
N GLN A 78 31.52 52.77 25.91
CA GLN A 78 31.81 51.94 27.08
C GLN A 78 32.61 50.69 26.73
N LEU A 79 32.30 50.05 25.60
CA LEU A 79 33.05 48.91 25.09
C LEU A 79 34.47 49.32 24.66
N PHE A 80 34.59 50.46 23.98
CA PHE A 80 35.89 51.00 23.58
C PHE A 80 36.79 51.32 24.78
N GLU A 81 36.25 51.99 25.80
CA GLU A 81 37.00 52.27 27.05
C GLU A 81 37.36 50.98 27.81
N ASN A 82 36.51 49.95 27.76
CA ASN A 82 36.83 48.64 28.33
C ASN A 82 37.99 47.96 27.58
N TRP A 83 37.98 47.94 26.25
CA TRP A 83 39.10 47.41 25.46
C TRP A 83 40.39 48.19 25.71
N ARG A 84 40.30 49.52 25.80
CA ARG A 84 41.43 50.38 26.12
C ARG A 84 41.98 50.09 27.51
N TYR A 85 41.11 49.94 28.52
CA TYR A 85 41.51 49.56 29.87
C TYR A 85 42.17 48.17 29.93
N GLN A 86 41.61 47.20 29.20
CA GLN A 86 42.20 45.85 29.11
C GLN A 86 43.58 45.88 28.46
N TRP A 87 43.73 46.63 27.37
CA TRP A 87 45.02 46.81 26.70
C TRP A 87 46.04 47.52 27.59
N ASP A 88 45.64 48.59 28.26
CA ASP A 88 46.53 49.33 29.17
C ASP A 88 46.95 48.44 30.36
N ASN A 89 46.03 47.65 30.91
CA ASN A 89 46.33 46.68 31.97
C ASN A 89 47.28 45.55 31.52
N ILE A 90 47.14 45.07 30.28
CA ILE A 90 48.08 44.11 29.69
C ILE A 90 49.49 44.71 29.67
N LEU A 91 49.63 45.95 29.19
CA LEU A 91 50.92 46.64 29.10
C LEU A 91 51.51 46.98 30.48
N SER A 92 50.71 47.57 31.37
CA SER A 92 51.18 48.12 32.65
C SER A 92 51.39 47.07 33.73
N THR A 93 50.71 45.93 33.64
CA THR A 93 50.62 44.99 34.77
C THR A 93 50.98 43.58 34.35
N GLU A 94 50.35 43.03 33.31
CA GLU A 94 50.54 41.62 32.94
C GLU A 94 51.92 41.38 32.30
N LEU A 95 52.37 42.26 31.39
CA LEU A 95 53.70 42.16 30.78
C LEU A 95 54.85 42.44 31.75
N ILE A 96 54.65 43.32 32.74
CA ILE A 96 55.64 43.58 33.80
C ILE A 96 55.78 42.35 34.71
N ASN A 97 54.66 41.75 35.12
CA ASN A 97 54.68 40.52 35.92
C ASN A 97 55.39 39.37 35.18
N ILE A 98 55.26 39.27 33.85
CA ILE A 98 55.99 38.28 33.04
C ILE A 98 57.50 38.55 33.06
N GLU A 99 57.92 39.82 33.01
CA GLU A 99 59.33 40.18 33.16
C GLU A 99 59.90 39.70 34.49
N GLU A 100 59.15 39.88 35.58
CA GLU A 100 59.53 39.40 36.91
C GLU A 100 59.65 37.87 36.94
N TYR A 101 58.71 37.13 36.33
CA TYR A 101 58.81 35.67 36.22
C TYR A 101 59.99 35.20 35.36
N LEU A 102 60.31 35.90 34.27
CA LEU A 102 61.47 35.58 33.44
C LEU A 102 62.77 35.82 34.22
N PHE A 103 62.88 36.92 34.96
CA PHE A 103 64.02 37.21 35.83
C PHE A 103 64.17 36.19 36.97
N ASP A 104 63.06 35.83 37.64
CA ASP A 104 63.05 34.79 38.67
C ASP A 104 63.48 33.42 38.11
N ALA A 105 63.08 33.11 36.88
CA ALA A 105 63.50 31.88 36.22
C ALA A 105 65.01 31.86 35.97
N GLU A 106 65.61 32.98 35.54
CA GLU A 106 67.07 33.12 35.38
C GLU A 106 67.80 32.93 36.72
N ASP A 107 67.34 33.58 37.80
CA ASP A 107 67.94 33.45 39.13
C ASP A 107 67.83 32.00 39.68
N PHE A 108 66.70 31.31 39.43
CA PHE A 108 66.57 29.89 39.79
C PHE A 108 67.48 28.97 38.97
N VAL A 109 67.75 29.31 37.71
CA VAL A 109 68.73 28.59 36.86
C VAL A 109 70.15 28.76 37.39
N ASP A 110 70.52 29.98 37.79
CA ASP A 110 71.84 30.27 38.35
C ASP A 110 72.07 29.62 39.72
N LYS A 111 71.00 29.45 40.52
CA LYS A 111 71.01 28.68 41.77
C LYS A 111 70.90 27.16 41.57
N TYR A 112 71.03 26.64 40.34
CA TYR A 112 70.92 25.22 39.96
C TYR A 112 69.56 24.56 40.30
N ARG A 113 68.49 25.35 40.48
CA ARG A 113 67.12 24.88 40.81
C ARG A 113 66.27 24.71 39.54
N PHE A 114 66.71 23.83 38.65
CA PHE A 114 66.11 23.66 37.31
C PHE A 114 64.62 23.30 37.29
N LYS A 115 64.12 22.57 38.31
CA LYS A 115 62.70 22.20 38.38
C LYS A 115 61.81 23.43 38.63
N LYS A 116 62.21 24.31 39.55
CA LYS A 116 61.48 25.53 39.88
C LYS A 116 61.53 26.54 38.73
N ALA A 117 62.70 26.70 38.09
CA ALA A 117 62.83 27.53 36.90
C ALA A 117 61.86 27.09 35.79
N LYS A 118 61.74 25.77 35.55
CA LYS A 118 60.80 25.23 34.55
C LYS A 118 59.33 25.47 34.93
N GLU A 119 58.99 25.36 36.21
CA GLU A 119 57.63 25.65 36.71
C GLU A 119 57.29 27.14 36.51
N VAL A 120 58.20 28.06 36.85
CA VAL A 120 58.01 29.50 36.65
C VAL A 120 57.90 29.85 35.16
N LEU A 121 58.74 29.26 34.30
CA LEU A 121 58.64 29.46 32.85
C LEU A 121 57.35 28.92 32.26
N SER A 122 56.83 27.80 32.77
CA SER A 122 55.53 27.30 32.35
C SER A 122 54.38 28.23 32.74
N ILE A 123 54.49 28.93 33.88
CA ILE A 123 53.52 29.95 34.30
C ILE A 123 53.64 31.20 33.43
N ALA A 124 54.85 31.62 33.08
CA ALA A 124 55.08 32.73 32.16
C ALA A 124 54.53 32.42 30.76
N ASP A 125 54.76 31.20 30.26
CA ASP A 125 54.23 30.70 28.97
C ASP A 125 52.70 30.69 28.95
N SER A 126 52.04 30.17 30.00
CA SER A 126 50.57 30.18 30.08
C SER A 126 50.01 31.61 30.15
N LYS A 127 50.65 32.50 30.92
CA LYS A 127 50.22 33.91 31.01
C LYS A 127 50.40 34.64 29.68
N LEU A 128 51.46 34.37 28.93
CA LEU A 128 51.66 34.92 27.58
C LEU A 128 50.59 34.40 26.59
N GLN A 129 50.21 33.13 26.69
CA GLN A 129 49.11 32.57 25.90
C GLN A 129 47.77 33.24 26.24
N ASP A 130 47.47 33.42 27.52
CA ASP A 130 46.25 34.08 27.98
C ASP A 130 46.19 35.54 27.46
N ILE A 131 47.31 36.26 27.50
CA ILE A 131 47.40 37.61 26.92
C ILE A 131 47.13 37.59 25.43
N GLU A 132 47.71 36.65 24.69
CA GLU A 132 47.49 36.55 23.24
C GLU A 132 46.03 36.24 22.90
N LEU A 133 45.36 35.41 23.72
CA LEU A 133 43.92 35.14 23.57
C LEU A 133 43.07 36.38 23.84
N LYS A 134 43.39 37.16 24.88
CA LYS A 134 42.70 38.43 25.15
C LYS A 134 42.88 39.43 24.01
N ILE A 135 44.09 39.53 23.47
CA ILE A 135 44.38 40.41 22.33
C ILE A 135 43.59 39.98 21.10
N LYS A 136 43.53 38.67 20.81
CA LYS A 136 42.71 38.14 19.71
C LYS A 136 41.23 38.44 19.91
N ALA A 137 40.70 38.28 21.12
CA ALA A 137 39.31 38.62 21.43
C ALA A 137 39.01 40.11 21.17
N ILE A 138 39.91 41.01 21.58
CA ILE A 138 39.77 42.46 21.28
C ILE A 138 39.76 42.70 19.76
N TYR A 139 40.62 42.03 18.99
CA TYR A 139 40.63 42.15 17.53
C TYR A 139 39.34 41.61 16.89
N ASP A 140 38.89 40.42 17.30
CA ASP A 140 37.68 39.80 16.76
C ASP A 140 36.43 40.65 17.04
N GLU A 141 36.32 41.23 18.24
CA GLU A 141 35.22 42.12 18.62
C GLU A 141 35.28 43.47 17.87
N LEU A 142 36.49 43.99 17.63
CA LEU A 142 36.71 45.24 16.88
C LEU A 142 36.42 45.07 15.39
N ASP A 143 36.86 43.95 14.79
CA ASP A 143 36.54 43.57 13.41
C ASP A 143 35.04 43.29 13.25
N GLU A 144 34.38 42.68 14.24
CA GLU A 144 32.93 42.50 14.22
C GLU A 144 32.20 43.85 14.21
N LEU A 145 32.66 44.83 14.98
CA LEU A 145 32.04 46.16 15.03
C LEU A 145 32.21 46.91 13.70
N ILE A 146 33.42 46.96 13.15
CA ILE A 146 33.69 47.64 11.87
C ILE A 146 32.96 46.92 10.72
N GLY A 147 33.02 45.58 10.71
CA GLY A 147 32.35 44.76 9.71
C GLY A 147 30.83 44.86 9.77
N SER A 148 30.25 44.97 10.98
CA SER A 148 28.82 45.15 11.16
C SER A 148 28.33 46.53 10.74
N GLN A 149 29.11 47.60 10.93
CA GLN A 149 28.77 48.93 10.45
C GLN A 149 28.68 48.98 8.91
N ALA A 150 29.72 48.50 8.22
CA ALA A 150 29.76 48.53 6.76
C ALA A 150 28.61 47.72 6.14
N LYS A 151 28.33 46.53 6.70
CA LYS A 151 27.19 45.70 6.31
C LYS A 151 25.86 46.37 6.60
N SER A 152 25.70 46.95 7.79
CA SER A 152 24.48 47.66 8.19
C SER A 152 24.16 48.84 7.24
N ALA A 153 25.18 49.59 6.83
CA ALA A 153 24.99 50.70 5.89
C ALA A 153 24.55 50.21 4.50
N GLU A 154 25.18 49.14 3.98
CA GLU A 154 24.81 48.54 2.70
C GLU A 154 23.41 47.90 2.74
N GLU A 155 23.07 47.22 3.83
CA GLU A 155 21.74 46.64 4.06
C GLU A 155 20.67 47.73 4.14
N ASN A 156 20.94 48.85 4.83
CA ASN A 156 20.00 49.97 4.89
C ASN A 156 19.69 50.54 3.50
N GLU A 157 20.68 50.75 2.63
CA GLU A 157 20.45 51.26 1.27
C GLU A 157 19.54 50.30 0.46
N LYS A 158 19.75 48.99 0.60
CA LYS A 158 18.88 47.98 -0.03
C LYS A 158 17.46 48.03 0.53
N LEU A 159 17.31 48.13 1.85
CA LEU A 159 16.01 48.18 2.52
C LEU A 159 15.25 49.48 2.19
N GLU A 160 15.93 50.63 2.08
CA GLU A 160 15.35 51.89 1.61
C GLU A 160 14.86 51.78 0.16
N GLY A 161 15.64 51.12 -0.70
CA GLY A 161 15.23 50.78 -2.06
C GLY A 161 13.94 49.95 -2.09
N LYS A 162 13.85 48.90 -1.29
CA LYS A 162 12.64 48.07 -1.13
C LYS A 162 11.46 48.89 -0.61
N TYR A 163 11.65 49.67 0.45
CA TYR A 163 10.62 50.54 1.02
C TYR A 163 10.06 51.52 -0.02
N SER A 164 10.93 52.16 -0.80
CA SER A 164 10.52 53.09 -1.87
C SER A 164 9.69 52.39 -2.95
N ASN A 165 10.06 51.15 -3.31
CA ASN A 165 9.29 50.35 -4.26
C ASN A 165 7.92 49.96 -3.71
N PHE A 166 7.84 49.51 -2.46
CA PHE A 166 6.57 49.18 -1.81
C PHE A 166 5.65 50.40 -1.68
N LYS A 167 6.21 51.56 -1.33
CA LYS A 167 5.47 52.83 -1.30
C LYS A 167 4.92 53.20 -2.67
N LYS A 168 5.72 53.08 -3.74
CA LYS A 168 5.25 53.32 -5.12
C LYS A 168 4.16 52.32 -5.52
N GLN A 169 4.33 51.05 -5.18
CA GLN A 169 3.37 49.99 -5.47
C GLN A 169 2.03 50.28 -4.79
N LEU A 170 2.02 50.60 -3.50
CA LEU A 170 0.82 50.94 -2.76
C LEU A 170 0.10 52.17 -3.33
N LEU A 171 0.85 53.20 -3.74
CA LEU A 171 0.28 54.41 -4.36
C LEU A 171 -0.33 54.11 -5.74
N ASN A 172 0.36 53.32 -6.58
CA ASN A 172 -0.09 52.97 -7.93
C ASN A 172 -1.27 52.00 -7.91
N GLN A 173 -1.31 51.08 -6.94
CA GLN A 173 -2.31 50.00 -6.84
C GLN A 173 -3.31 50.23 -5.70
N ARG A 174 -3.54 51.50 -5.30
CA ARG A 174 -4.45 51.86 -4.20
C ARG A 174 -5.83 51.21 -4.29
N HIS A 175 -6.37 51.09 -5.50
CA HIS A 175 -7.67 50.46 -5.74
C HIS A 175 -7.68 48.95 -5.47
N GLN A 176 -6.56 48.25 -5.62
CA GLN A 176 -6.44 46.81 -5.40
C GLN A 176 -6.43 46.45 -3.91
N TYR A 177 -5.94 47.35 -3.05
CA TYR A 177 -5.91 47.17 -1.60
C TYR A 177 -7.21 47.63 -0.92
N GLY A 178 -8.05 48.43 -1.60
CA GLY A 178 -9.39 48.76 -1.14
C GLY A 178 -9.44 49.30 0.29
N SER A 179 -10.19 48.65 1.18
CA SER A 179 -10.39 49.04 2.58
C SER A 179 -9.17 48.82 3.49
N THR A 180 -8.14 48.10 3.05
CA THR A 180 -6.92 47.83 3.86
C THR A 180 -5.84 48.90 3.69
N THR A 181 -5.96 49.74 2.66
CA THR A 181 -5.08 50.87 2.35
C THR A 181 -4.67 51.72 3.58
N PRO A 182 -5.60 52.23 4.43
CA PRO A 182 -5.22 53.11 5.53
C PRO A 182 -4.42 52.41 6.64
N LEU A 183 -4.53 51.09 6.77
CA LEU A 183 -3.73 50.31 7.72
C LEU A 183 -2.36 50.00 7.16
N LEU A 184 -2.26 49.64 5.88
CA LEU A 184 -0.99 49.47 5.18
C LEU A 184 -0.17 50.77 5.13
N GLU A 185 -0.83 51.92 4.97
CA GLU A 185 -0.18 53.24 5.06
C GLU A 185 0.40 53.49 6.46
N LYS A 186 -0.33 53.13 7.53
CA LYS A 186 0.17 53.23 8.91
C LYS A 186 1.35 52.30 9.18
N GLU A 187 1.33 51.08 8.67
CA GLU A 187 2.46 50.15 8.78
C GLU A 187 3.70 50.70 8.05
N LEU A 188 3.53 51.30 6.86
CA LEU A 188 4.62 51.98 6.16
C LEU A 188 5.15 53.22 6.90
N GLU A 189 4.28 53.95 7.60
CA GLU A 189 4.70 55.07 8.46
C GLU A 189 5.51 54.57 9.67
N GLN A 190 5.13 53.45 10.28
CA GLN A 190 5.90 52.82 11.37
C GLN A 190 7.27 52.36 10.88
N ILE A 191 7.36 51.73 9.71
CA ILE A 191 8.64 51.35 9.10
C ILE A 191 9.49 52.60 8.84
N HIS A 192 8.89 53.70 8.39
CA HIS A 192 9.62 54.96 8.19
C HIS A 192 10.16 55.56 9.49
N GLN A 193 9.42 55.44 10.60
CA GLN A 193 9.89 55.84 11.93
C GLN A 193 11.11 55.00 12.35
N LEU A 194 11.10 53.69 12.10
CA LEU A 194 12.26 52.83 12.38
C LEU A 194 13.50 53.24 11.57
N PHE A 195 13.35 53.61 10.29
CA PHE A 195 14.46 54.17 9.50
C PHE A 195 14.97 55.50 10.07
N ALA A 196 14.09 56.36 10.61
CA ALA A 196 14.49 57.61 11.25
C ALA A 196 15.26 57.35 12.57
N GLU A 197 14.79 56.40 13.38
CA GLU A 197 15.48 55.95 14.60
C GLU A 197 16.86 55.36 14.27
N PHE A 198 16.96 54.55 13.21
CA PHE A 198 18.23 54.00 12.74
C PHE A 198 19.24 55.09 12.33
N ASN A 199 18.80 56.07 11.53
CA ASN A 199 19.64 57.19 11.13
C ASN A 199 20.09 58.05 12.32
N GLN A 200 19.22 58.19 13.32
CA GLN A 200 19.55 58.86 14.57
C GLN A 200 20.58 58.05 15.40
N SER A 201 20.42 56.73 15.49
CA SER A 201 21.38 55.84 16.15
C SER A 201 22.76 55.86 15.49
N ILE A 202 22.83 55.90 14.14
CA ILE A 202 24.12 56.09 13.44
C ILE A 202 24.71 57.47 13.73
N SER A 203 23.90 58.52 13.67
CA SER A 203 24.36 59.90 13.92
C SER A 203 24.89 60.07 15.34
N ASN A 204 24.29 59.36 16.30
CA ASN A 204 24.72 59.30 17.68
C ASN A 204 25.92 58.34 17.88
N GLY A 205 26.23 57.45 16.93
CA GLY A 205 27.33 56.50 17.06
C GLY A 205 27.00 55.21 17.82
N ASP A 206 25.72 54.89 18.02
CA ASP A 206 25.25 53.65 18.66
C ASP A 206 25.03 52.54 17.62
N TYR A 207 26.13 51.95 17.13
CA TYR A 207 26.09 50.98 16.01
C TYR A 207 25.42 49.65 16.36
N LEU A 208 25.45 49.22 17.63
CA LEU A 208 24.80 47.98 18.06
C LEU A 208 23.26 48.10 18.02
N VAL A 209 22.74 49.22 18.50
CA VAL A 209 21.30 49.53 18.42
C VAL A 209 20.88 49.66 16.96
N ALA A 210 21.70 50.30 16.14
CA ALA A 210 21.46 50.42 14.70
C ALA A 210 21.35 49.04 14.02
N ARG A 211 22.19 48.06 14.37
CA ARG A 211 22.11 46.67 13.86
C ARG A 211 20.80 46.00 14.25
N GLU A 212 20.39 46.10 15.52
CA GLU A 212 19.10 45.56 15.96
C GLU A 212 17.93 46.19 15.20
N LEU A 213 17.98 47.50 14.98
CA LEU A 213 16.95 48.22 14.22
C LEU A 213 16.89 47.75 12.76
N ILE A 214 18.01 47.52 12.07
CA ILE A 214 18.02 46.95 10.71
C ILE A 214 17.34 45.58 10.69
N THR A 215 17.70 44.68 11.61
CA THR A 215 17.10 43.34 11.62
C THR A 215 15.59 43.39 11.90
N LYS A 216 15.12 44.39 12.65
CA LYS A 216 13.69 44.65 12.83
C LYS A 216 13.06 45.19 11.55
N ILE A 217 13.68 46.18 10.90
CA ILE A 217 13.20 46.76 9.64
C ILE A 217 13.12 45.70 8.55
N GLU A 218 14.11 44.81 8.44
CA GLU A 218 14.12 43.70 7.49
C GLU A 218 12.92 42.78 7.72
N LYS A 219 12.67 42.34 8.96
CA LYS A 219 11.52 41.49 9.30
C LYS A 219 10.18 42.16 9.02
N GLU A 220 10.04 43.44 9.37
CA GLU A 220 8.81 44.19 9.11
C GLU A 220 8.58 44.39 7.60
N LEU A 221 9.65 44.65 6.83
CA LEU A 221 9.57 44.75 5.36
C LEU A 221 9.24 43.42 4.69
N GLU A 222 9.81 42.31 5.14
CA GLU A 222 9.46 40.97 4.66
C GLU A 222 8.00 40.62 4.97
N GLY A 223 7.54 40.91 6.19
CA GLY A 223 6.13 40.74 6.58
C GLY A 223 5.20 41.61 5.74
N PHE A 224 5.61 42.84 5.42
CA PHE A 224 4.87 43.74 4.55
C PHE A 224 4.84 43.28 3.09
N GLU A 225 5.92 42.70 2.58
CA GLU A 225 6.02 42.13 1.24
C GLU A 225 4.99 41.01 1.05
N ILE A 226 4.93 40.07 1.99
CA ILE A 226 3.96 38.96 2.01
C ILE A 226 2.52 39.50 2.00
N LYS A 227 2.24 40.55 2.78
CA LYS A 227 0.93 41.21 2.80
C LYS A 227 0.61 41.85 1.45
N LEU A 228 1.54 42.57 0.82
CA LEU A 228 1.32 43.22 -0.48
C LEU A 228 1.04 42.23 -1.60
N GLU A 229 1.66 41.04 -1.56
CA GLU A 229 1.46 40.00 -2.58
C GLU A 229 0.10 39.30 -2.42
N HIS A 230 -0.27 38.93 -1.19
CA HIS A 230 -1.47 38.12 -0.97
C HIS A 230 -2.76 38.93 -0.86
N ILE A 231 -2.74 40.14 -0.28
CA ILE A 231 -3.97 40.92 -0.02
C ILE A 231 -4.78 41.20 -1.29
N PRO A 232 -4.20 41.61 -2.44
CA PRO A 232 -4.96 41.87 -3.66
C PRO A 232 -5.73 40.64 -4.15
N GLY A 233 -5.08 39.46 -4.13
CA GLY A 233 -5.71 38.21 -4.55
C GLY A 233 -6.87 37.82 -3.63
N LEU A 234 -6.64 37.85 -2.31
CA LEU A 234 -7.65 37.49 -1.32
C LEU A 234 -8.84 38.47 -1.32
N LEU A 235 -8.61 39.76 -1.59
CA LEU A 235 -9.68 40.74 -1.72
C LEU A 235 -10.56 40.49 -2.95
N ILE A 236 -9.97 40.17 -4.11
CA ILE A 236 -10.72 39.82 -5.32
C ILE A 236 -11.57 38.57 -5.05
N GLU A 237 -11.00 37.57 -4.40
CA GLU A 237 -11.71 36.34 -4.04
C GLU A 237 -12.89 36.61 -3.11
N CYS A 238 -12.69 37.36 -2.02
CA CYS A 238 -13.76 37.68 -1.08
C CYS A 238 -14.84 38.63 -1.64
N GLN A 239 -14.49 39.56 -2.52
CA GLN A 239 -15.43 40.58 -3.01
C GLN A 239 -16.21 40.15 -4.25
N SER A 240 -15.61 39.34 -5.12
CA SER A 240 -16.21 38.99 -6.40
C SER A 240 -16.44 37.50 -6.55
N VAL A 241 -15.40 36.66 -6.37
CA VAL A 241 -15.45 35.24 -6.72
C VAL A 241 -16.39 34.48 -5.78
N ILE A 242 -16.12 34.49 -4.47
CA ILE A 242 -16.90 33.73 -3.50
C ILE A 242 -18.37 34.21 -3.45
N PRO A 243 -18.67 35.53 -3.43
CA PRO A 243 -20.06 35.97 -3.50
C PRO A 243 -20.78 35.58 -4.79
N SER A 244 -20.09 35.62 -5.94
CA SER A 244 -20.68 35.17 -7.21
C SER A 244 -20.99 33.68 -7.19
N GLN A 245 -20.06 32.86 -6.70
CA GLN A 245 -20.26 31.41 -6.58
C GLN A 245 -21.36 31.08 -5.55
N LEU A 246 -21.44 31.79 -4.42
CA LEU A 246 -22.53 31.60 -3.46
C LEU A 246 -23.89 31.98 -4.07
N ALA A 247 -23.94 33.04 -4.87
CA ALA A 247 -25.14 33.43 -5.59
C ALA A 247 -25.52 32.37 -6.65
N GLU A 248 -24.54 31.83 -7.37
CA GLU A 248 -24.75 30.72 -8.33
C GLU A 248 -25.31 29.48 -7.64
N VAL A 249 -24.75 29.09 -6.49
CA VAL A 249 -25.26 27.98 -5.66
C VAL A 249 -26.67 28.27 -5.17
N GLU A 250 -26.97 29.49 -4.73
CA GLU A 250 -28.31 29.87 -4.28
C GLU A 250 -29.33 29.84 -5.44
N THR A 251 -28.94 30.28 -6.63
CA THR A 251 -29.79 30.21 -7.83
C THR A 251 -30.00 28.76 -8.27
N GLY A 252 -28.92 27.97 -8.34
CA GLY A 252 -29.00 26.55 -8.68
C GLY A 252 -29.86 25.77 -7.68
N TYR A 253 -29.76 26.09 -6.38
CA TYR A 253 -30.62 25.52 -5.35
C TYR A 253 -32.11 25.83 -5.59
N LYS A 254 -32.46 27.08 -5.93
CA LYS A 254 -33.84 27.46 -6.23
C LYS A 254 -34.36 26.78 -7.49
N GLU A 255 -33.53 26.64 -8.51
CA GLU A 255 -33.86 25.91 -9.73
C GLU A 255 -34.10 24.43 -9.43
N MET A 256 -33.26 23.80 -8.61
CA MET A 256 -33.45 22.41 -8.17
C MET A 256 -34.73 22.25 -7.33
N LEU A 257 -35.02 23.16 -6.41
CA LEU A 257 -36.31 23.12 -5.68
C LEU A 257 -37.51 23.24 -6.64
N ALA A 258 -37.42 24.09 -7.68
CA ALA A 258 -38.45 24.23 -8.69
C ALA A 258 -38.61 22.97 -9.57
N GLU A 259 -37.52 22.25 -9.80
CA GLU A 259 -37.51 20.96 -10.50
C GLU A 259 -37.93 19.76 -9.62
N GLY A 260 -38.29 20.00 -8.34
CA GLY A 260 -38.81 18.99 -7.42
C GLY A 260 -37.74 18.17 -6.69
N TYR A 261 -36.52 18.69 -6.53
CA TYR A 261 -35.50 18.06 -5.69
C TYR A 261 -35.78 18.35 -4.21
N ILE A 262 -35.85 17.31 -3.36
CA ILE A 262 -35.77 17.50 -1.91
C ILE A 262 -34.32 17.41 -1.47
N LEU A 263 -33.82 18.54 -1.00
CA LEU A 263 -32.48 18.68 -0.48
C LEU A 263 -32.46 18.77 1.05
N ASP A 264 -33.55 18.48 1.77
CA ASP A 264 -33.68 18.65 3.23
C ASP A 264 -32.60 17.94 4.07
N HIS A 265 -32.00 16.86 3.54
CA HIS A 265 -30.90 16.14 4.19
C HIS A 265 -29.58 16.94 4.14
N VAL A 266 -29.37 17.71 3.07
CA VAL A 266 -28.30 18.69 2.95
C VAL A 266 -28.87 19.99 3.50
N ASN A 267 -28.51 20.39 4.72
CA ASN A 267 -28.92 21.68 5.29
C ASN A 267 -28.23 22.86 4.54
N LEU A 268 -28.38 22.94 3.22
CA LEU A 268 -27.76 23.88 2.28
C LEU A 268 -28.03 25.31 2.68
N GLU A 269 -29.24 25.65 3.15
CA GLU A 269 -29.54 26.99 3.66
C GLU A 269 -28.68 27.35 4.88
N LYS A 270 -28.45 26.41 5.80
CA LYS A 270 -27.58 26.63 6.97
C LYS A 270 -26.11 26.70 6.56
N SER A 271 -25.68 25.89 5.59
CA SER A 271 -24.32 25.91 5.07
C SER A 271 -24.03 27.19 4.28
N ILE A 272 -24.95 27.67 3.45
CA ILE A 272 -24.83 28.95 2.75
C ILE A 272 -24.78 30.10 3.76
N ALA A 273 -25.64 30.09 4.78
CA ALA A 273 -25.62 31.11 5.83
C ALA A 273 -24.30 31.08 6.63
N SER A 274 -23.79 29.89 6.96
CA SER A 274 -22.52 29.77 7.67
C SER A 274 -21.33 30.22 6.82
N LEU A 275 -21.32 29.92 5.52
CA LEU A 275 -20.33 30.40 4.55
C LEU A 275 -20.38 31.92 4.40
N GLN A 276 -21.58 32.52 4.34
CA GLN A 276 -21.73 33.97 4.33
C GLN A 276 -21.18 34.62 5.60
N ASP A 277 -21.39 34.01 6.76
CA ASP A 277 -20.87 34.52 8.03
C ASP A 277 -19.34 34.34 8.14
N LYS A 278 -18.79 33.22 7.67
CA LYS A 278 -17.34 33.02 7.53
C LYS A 278 -16.73 34.03 6.57
N LEU A 279 -17.38 34.32 5.44
CA LEU A 279 -16.95 35.36 4.50
C LEU A 279 -16.92 36.74 5.17
N LYS A 280 -17.96 37.09 5.96
CA LYS A 280 -17.95 38.33 6.77
C LYS A 280 -16.84 38.36 7.81
N GLN A 281 -16.44 37.22 8.37
CA GLN A 281 -15.31 37.13 9.30
C GLN A 281 -13.98 37.28 8.56
N SER A 282 -13.76 36.56 7.45
CA SER A 282 -12.54 36.67 6.63
C SER A 282 -12.37 38.07 6.05
N THR A 283 -13.45 38.74 5.64
CA THR A 283 -13.39 40.15 5.20
C THR A 283 -13.01 41.10 6.32
N LYS A 284 -13.45 40.87 7.57
CA LYS A 284 -12.98 41.63 8.74
C LYS A 284 -11.50 41.36 9.05
N LEU A 285 -11.05 40.11 8.96
CA LEU A 285 -9.62 39.76 9.15
C LEU A 285 -8.74 40.39 8.07
N LEU A 286 -9.22 40.47 6.83
CA LEU A 286 -8.57 41.23 5.75
C LEU A 286 -8.52 42.72 6.06
N MET A 287 -9.61 43.30 6.59
CA MET A 287 -9.62 44.70 7.06
C MET A 287 -8.59 44.92 8.17
N GLU A 288 -8.33 43.95 9.04
CA GLU A 288 -7.30 43.99 10.08
C GLU A 288 -5.89 43.64 9.57
N THR A 289 -5.67 43.53 8.25
CA THR A 289 -4.37 43.21 7.61
C THR A 289 -3.75 41.86 8.02
N LYS A 290 -4.57 40.93 8.53
CA LYS A 290 -4.14 39.56 8.87
C LYS A 290 -4.25 38.62 7.66
N ALA A 291 -3.35 38.80 6.70
CA ALA A 291 -3.39 38.10 5.41
C ALA A 291 -3.32 36.56 5.53
N LEU A 292 -2.56 36.03 6.50
CA LEU A 292 -2.39 34.57 6.67
C LEU A 292 -3.66 33.91 7.23
N GLU A 293 -4.22 34.43 8.33
CA GLU A 293 -5.47 33.91 8.91
C GLU A 293 -6.64 34.02 7.93
N ALA A 294 -6.69 35.11 7.15
CA ALA A 294 -7.71 35.28 6.12
C ALA A 294 -7.57 34.26 4.97
N LYS A 295 -6.33 33.92 4.58
CA LYS A 295 -6.07 32.91 3.55
C LYS A 295 -6.58 31.53 3.97
N GLU A 296 -6.26 31.09 5.18
CA GLU A 296 -6.76 29.82 5.73
C GLU A 296 -8.29 29.81 5.79
N GLY A 297 -8.90 30.90 6.24
CA GLY A 297 -10.36 31.05 6.27
C GLY A 297 -11.00 30.97 4.88
N ILE A 298 -10.35 31.51 3.85
CA ILE A 298 -10.81 31.45 2.45
C ILE A 298 -10.64 30.05 1.87
N GLU A 299 -9.54 29.36 2.17
CA GLU A 299 -9.33 27.97 1.73
C GLU A 299 -10.39 27.04 2.33
N LEU A 300 -10.74 27.20 3.62
CA LEU A 300 -11.83 26.45 4.24
C LEU A 300 -13.20 26.73 3.61
N ILE A 301 -13.46 27.99 3.23
CA ILE A 301 -14.68 28.34 2.49
C ILE A 301 -14.70 27.62 1.14
N LYS A 302 -13.59 27.60 0.40
CA LYS A 302 -13.51 26.90 -0.89
C LYS A 302 -13.75 25.40 -0.74
N THR A 303 -13.12 24.74 0.24
CA THR A 303 -13.34 23.30 0.45
C THR A 303 -14.79 22.99 0.80
N GLU A 304 -15.43 23.80 1.65
CA GLU A 304 -16.84 23.62 1.99
C GLU A 304 -17.76 23.90 0.78
N MET A 305 -17.38 24.83 -0.10
CA MET A 305 -18.12 25.06 -1.34
C MET A 305 -17.99 23.90 -2.34
N ASP A 306 -16.79 23.34 -2.49
CA ASP A 306 -16.57 22.16 -3.34
C ASP A 306 -17.39 20.96 -2.83
N GLU A 307 -17.45 20.75 -1.51
CA GLU A 307 -18.33 19.73 -0.91
C GLU A 307 -19.81 19.95 -1.23
N LEU A 308 -20.29 21.20 -1.22
CA LEU A 308 -21.66 21.52 -1.60
C LEU A 308 -21.93 21.23 -3.08
N TYR A 309 -20.98 21.54 -3.96
CA TYR A 309 -21.09 21.21 -5.39
C TYR A 309 -21.14 19.69 -5.62
N ASP A 310 -20.28 18.93 -4.95
CA ASP A 310 -20.27 17.47 -5.05
C ASP A 310 -21.60 16.85 -4.61
N LEU A 311 -22.22 17.38 -3.55
CA LEU A 311 -23.53 16.91 -3.08
C LEU A 311 -24.64 17.22 -4.10
N ILE A 312 -24.63 18.43 -4.67
CA ILE A 312 -25.58 18.82 -5.72
C ILE A 312 -25.40 17.94 -6.96
N GLU A 313 -24.16 17.72 -7.40
CA GLU A 313 -23.86 16.88 -8.57
C GLU A 313 -24.35 15.44 -8.37
N LYS A 314 -24.11 14.87 -7.18
CA LYS A 314 -24.60 13.52 -6.84
C LYS A 314 -26.11 13.42 -6.97
N GLU A 315 -26.87 14.41 -6.49
CA GLU A 315 -28.33 14.42 -6.62
C GLU A 315 -28.79 14.55 -8.07
N VAL A 316 -28.12 15.39 -8.88
CA VAL A 316 -28.43 15.52 -10.31
C VAL A 316 -28.17 14.22 -11.06
N LEU A 317 -27.03 13.58 -10.83
CA LEU A 317 -26.69 12.29 -11.42
C LEU A 317 -27.64 11.18 -10.97
N ALA A 318 -28.02 11.17 -9.69
CA ALA A 318 -28.97 10.20 -9.15
C ALA A 318 -30.35 10.33 -9.81
N LYS A 319 -30.87 11.55 -9.98
CA LYS A 319 -32.14 11.77 -10.72
C LYS A 319 -32.04 11.27 -12.17
N HIS A 320 -30.95 11.61 -12.87
CA HIS A 320 -30.78 11.15 -14.25
C HIS A 320 -30.77 9.63 -14.36
N TYR A 321 -30.08 8.96 -13.43
CA TYR A 321 -30.05 7.51 -13.35
C TYR A 321 -31.44 6.91 -13.10
N VAL A 322 -32.14 7.40 -12.08
CA VAL A 322 -33.48 6.90 -11.71
C VAL A 322 -34.47 7.10 -12.87
N VAL A 323 -34.49 8.27 -13.51
CA VAL A 323 -35.39 8.53 -14.66
C VAL A 323 -35.11 7.60 -15.85
N LYS A 324 -33.84 7.26 -16.08
CA LYS A 324 -33.44 6.40 -17.20
C LYS A 324 -33.73 4.92 -16.94
N GLU A 325 -33.40 4.42 -15.76
CA GLU A 325 -33.47 2.99 -15.45
C GLU A 325 -34.86 2.55 -14.99
N LEU A 326 -35.68 3.42 -14.42
CA LEU A 326 -37.00 3.04 -13.90
C LEU A 326 -37.94 2.43 -14.94
N PRO A 327 -38.08 2.96 -16.17
CA PRO A 327 -38.88 2.31 -17.22
C PRO A 327 -38.32 0.94 -17.65
N SER A 328 -37.00 0.77 -17.58
CA SER A 328 -36.32 -0.50 -17.89
C SER A 328 -36.65 -1.55 -16.82
N VAL A 329 -36.54 -1.18 -15.54
CA VAL A 329 -36.88 -2.03 -14.40
C VAL A 329 -38.35 -2.44 -14.44
N GLU A 330 -39.26 -1.51 -14.76
CA GLU A 330 -40.69 -1.81 -14.92
C GLU A 330 -40.94 -2.89 -15.99
N ALA A 331 -40.32 -2.72 -17.15
CA ALA A 331 -40.47 -3.68 -18.25
C ALA A 331 -39.93 -5.07 -17.86
N ILE A 332 -38.81 -5.12 -17.14
CA ILE A 332 -38.23 -6.37 -16.65
C ILE A 332 -39.14 -7.02 -15.61
N LEU A 333 -39.67 -6.26 -14.64
CA LEU A 333 -40.60 -6.78 -13.62
C LEU A 333 -41.89 -7.32 -14.24
N ILE A 334 -42.46 -6.64 -15.23
CA ILE A 334 -43.64 -7.12 -15.96
C ILE A 334 -43.31 -8.41 -16.74
N ALA A 335 -42.16 -8.46 -17.42
CA ALA A 335 -41.74 -9.66 -18.13
C ALA A 335 -41.53 -10.85 -17.18
N LEU A 336 -40.80 -10.63 -16.08
CA LEU A 336 -40.47 -11.62 -15.05
C LEU A 336 -41.75 -12.13 -14.35
N SER A 337 -42.69 -11.25 -14.01
CA SER A 337 -43.98 -11.64 -13.40
C SER A 337 -44.82 -12.48 -14.35
N SER A 338 -44.91 -12.10 -15.63
CA SER A 338 -45.60 -12.91 -16.64
C SER A 338 -44.92 -14.27 -16.87
N ALA A 339 -43.59 -14.33 -16.77
CA ALA A 339 -42.83 -15.58 -16.87
C ALA A 339 -43.05 -16.46 -15.63
N SER A 340 -43.06 -15.87 -14.44
CA SER A 340 -43.34 -16.55 -13.18
C SER A 340 -44.75 -17.18 -13.17
N GLU A 341 -45.76 -16.45 -13.65
CA GLU A 341 -47.12 -16.96 -13.75
C GLU A 341 -47.24 -18.13 -14.74
N LYS A 342 -46.56 -18.04 -15.90
CA LYS A 342 -46.47 -19.16 -16.85
C LYS A 342 -45.79 -20.37 -16.21
N THR A 343 -44.65 -20.17 -15.55
CA THR A 343 -43.96 -21.28 -14.87
C THR A 343 -44.81 -21.89 -13.77
N LYS A 344 -45.62 -21.10 -13.06
CA LYS A 344 -46.56 -21.61 -12.07
C LYS A 344 -47.60 -22.53 -12.70
N GLN A 345 -48.18 -22.13 -13.82
CA GLN A 345 -49.13 -22.97 -14.57
C GLN A 345 -48.46 -24.25 -15.07
N GLU A 346 -47.23 -24.14 -15.60
CA GLU A 346 -46.45 -25.30 -16.02
C GLU A 346 -46.14 -26.23 -14.85
N THR A 347 -45.77 -25.71 -13.68
CA THR A 347 -45.53 -26.50 -12.49
C THR A 347 -46.77 -27.26 -12.06
N TYR A 348 -47.97 -26.67 -12.11
CA TYR A 348 -49.21 -27.42 -11.82
C TYR A 348 -49.43 -28.60 -12.77
N VAL A 349 -49.20 -28.40 -14.07
CA VAL A 349 -49.29 -29.48 -15.07
C VAL A 349 -48.23 -30.55 -14.81
N VAL A 350 -47.02 -30.14 -14.41
CA VAL A 350 -45.94 -31.06 -14.05
C VAL A 350 -46.27 -31.81 -12.75
N GLN A 351 -46.88 -31.19 -11.75
CA GLN A 351 -47.31 -31.85 -10.51
C GLN A 351 -48.32 -32.98 -10.75
N GLU A 352 -49.20 -32.85 -11.74
CA GLU A 352 -50.14 -33.92 -12.10
C GLU A 352 -49.44 -35.13 -12.74
N SER A 353 -48.30 -34.91 -13.39
CA SER A 353 -47.59 -35.93 -14.16
C SER A 353 -46.38 -36.50 -13.41
N TYR A 354 -45.73 -35.71 -12.57
CA TYR A 354 -44.47 -36.00 -11.89
C TYR A 354 -44.56 -35.68 -10.41
N GLN A 355 -43.88 -36.47 -9.59
CA GLN A 355 -43.73 -36.20 -8.18
C GLN A 355 -42.58 -35.21 -7.99
N LEU A 356 -42.91 -33.93 -7.84
CA LEU A 356 -41.91 -32.90 -7.52
C LEU A 356 -41.34 -33.12 -6.12
N GLN A 357 -40.05 -32.80 -5.96
CA GLN A 357 -39.43 -32.80 -4.65
C GLN A 357 -39.98 -31.65 -3.81
N GLN A 358 -39.97 -31.81 -2.48
CA GLN A 358 -40.43 -30.73 -1.59
C GLN A 358 -39.59 -29.47 -1.74
N GLU A 359 -38.31 -29.61 -2.12
CA GLU A 359 -37.40 -28.49 -2.38
C GLU A 359 -37.84 -27.67 -3.60
N ASP A 360 -38.32 -28.30 -4.67
CA ASP A 360 -38.80 -27.63 -5.90
C ASP A 360 -40.10 -26.84 -5.67
N ILE A 361 -40.94 -27.30 -4.76
CA ILE A 361 -42.17 -26.57 -4.38
C ILE A 361 -41.81 -25.36 -3.52
N GLN A 362 -40.84 -25.51 -2.62
CA GLN A 362 -40.36 -24.40 -1.78
C GLN A 362 -39.65 -23.32 -2.60
N THR A 363 -38.86 -23.69 -3.61
CA THR A 363 -38.21 -22.71 -4.51
C THR A 363 -39.24 -21.91 -5.28
N GLN A 364 -40.29 -22.55 -5.80
CA GLN A 364 -41.41 -21.84 -6.44
C GLN A 364 -42.09 -20.86 -5.48
N GLN A 365 -42.41 -21.27 -4.24
CA GLN A 365 -43.01 -20.39 -3.24
C GLN A 365 -42.12 -19.19 -2.92
N LYS A 366 -40.80 -19.42 -2.77
CA LYS A 366 -39.83 -18.34 -2.53
C LYS A 366 -39.76 -17.35 -3.70
N ILE A 367 -39.83 -17.83 -4.95
CA ILE A 367 -39.89 -16.97 -6.14
C ILE A 367 -41.16 -16.12 -6.10
N GLU A 368 -42.30 -16.68 -5.71
CA GLU A 368 -43.56 -15.92 -5.60
C GLU A 368 -43.51 -14.86 -4.48
N GLU A 369 -43.00 -15.23 -3.30
CA GLU A 369 -42.84 -14.31 -2.17
C GLU A 369 -41.87 -13.17 -2.49
N SER A 370 -40.73 -13.48 -3.11
CA SER A 370 -39.75 -12.46 -3.51
C SER A 370 -40.29 -11.55 -4.62
N MET A 371 -41.07 -12.08 -5.56
CA MET A 371 -41.75 -11.29 -6.58
C MET A 371 -42.74 -10.29 -5.99
N LEU A 372 -43.59 -10.74 -5.07
CA LEU A 372 -44.55 -9.86 -4.40
C LEU A 372 -43.82 -8.77 -3.60
N ALA A 373 -42.77 -9.15 -2.88
CA ALA A 373 -41.95 -8.18 -2.13
C ALA A 373 -41.26 -7.16 -3.06
N LEU A 374 -40.78 -7.58 -4.24
CA LEU A 374 -40.16 -6.70 -5.22
C LEU A 374 -41.18 -5.75 -5.86
N ASN A 375 -42.36 -6.24 -6.23
CA ASN A 375 -43.43 -5.38 -6.74
C ASN A 375 -43.90 -4.37 -5.70
N ASP A 376 -44.10 -4.79 -4.44
CA ASP A 376 -44.47 -3.87 -3.36
C ASP A 376 -43.41 -2.79 -3.12
N ARG A 377 -42.12 -3.15 -3.21
CA ARG A 377 -41.01 -2.19 -3.09
C ARG A 377 -40.95 -1.24 -4.27
N TYR A 378 -41.12 -1.76 -5.50
CA TYR A 378 -41.18 -0.95 -6.70
C TYR A 378 -42.36 0.02 -6.68
N GLU A 379 -43.55 -0.44 -6.27
CA GLU A 379 -44.73 0.42 -6.11
C GLU A 379 -44.47 1.53 -5.09
N LYS A 380 -43.88 1.21 -3.93
CA LYS A 380 -43.47 2.23 -2.94
C LYS A 380 -42.48 3.22 -3.52
N LEU A 381 -41.46 2.76 -4.24
CA LEU A 381 -40.46 3.62 -4.88
C LEU A 381 -41.12 4.54 -5.92
N SER A 382 -41.99 4.00 -6.76
CA SER A 382 -42.77 4.76 -7.75
C SER A 382 -43.70 5.79 -7.08
N GLY A 383 -44.31 5.45 -5.95
CA GLY A 383 -45.11 6.36 -5.13
C GLY A 383 -44.25 7.48 -4.54
N HIS A 384 -43.08 7.16 -3.99
CA HIS A 384 -42.14 8.15 -3.47
C HIS A 384 -41.60 9.11 -4.54
N LEU A 385 -41.49 8.65 -5.79
CA LEU A 385 -41.14 9.50 -6.93
C LEU A 385 -42.27 10.46 -7.33
N LEU A 386 -43.52 10.00 -7.28
CA LEU A 386 -44.69 10.83 -7.57
C LEU A 386 -44.92 11.88 -6.48
N ASP A 387 -44.80 11.47 -5.22
CA ASP A 387 -44.96 12.36 -4.07
C ASP A 387 -43.74 13.27 -3.87
N GLN A 388 -42.63 13.00 -4.57
CA GLN A 388 -41.35 13.70 -4.46
C GLN A 388 -40.98 13.91 -2.99
N THR A 389 -40.96 12.86 -2.16
CA THR A 389 -40.76 12.98 -0.69
C THR A 389 -39.37 12.59 -0.20
N ILE A 390 -38.56 11.95 -1.05
CA ILE A 390 -37.24 11.37 -0.69
C ILE A 390 -36.17 11.92 -1.63
N ALA A 391 -34.94 12.06 -1.13
CA ALA A 391 -33.76 12.43 -1.93
C ALA A 391 -33.48 11.41 -3.04
N PHE A 392 -33.00 11.88 -4.20
CA PHE A 392 -32.78 11.00 -5.35
C PHE A 392 -31.58 10.08 -5.16
N SER A 393 -30.57 10.49 -4.37
CA SER A 393 -29.45 9.63 -3.97
C SER A 393 -29.90 8.34 -3.29
N ILE A 394 -30.78 8.44 -2.31
CA ILE A 394 -31.35 7.28 -1.58
C ILE A 394 -32.20 6.43 -2.53
N LEU A 395 -33.03 7.07 -3.36
CA LEU A 395 -33.84 6.36 -4.35
C LEU A 395 -32.99 5.59 -5.37
N LYS A 396 -31.82 6.11 -5.72
CA LYS A 396 -30.87 5.42 -6.59
C LYS A 396 -30.33 4.16 -5.92
N GLU A 397 -29.90 4.23 -4.66
CA GLU A 397 -29.42 3.05 -3.90
C GLU A 397 -30.51 1.97 -3.82
N GLU A 398 -31.73 2.35 -3.46
CA GLU A 398 -32.87 1.42 -3.42
C GLU A 398 -33.18 0.81 -4.80
N LEU A 399 -33.02 1.58 -5.89
CA LEU A 399 -33.22 1.08 -7.25
C LEU A 399 -32.11 0.09 -7.65
N GLU A 400 -30.86 0.36 -7.28
CA GLU A 400 -29.73 -0.57 -7.50
C GLU A 400 -29.96 -1.88 -6.74
N ASP A 401 -30.38 -1.81 -5.48
CA ASP A 401 -30.74 -2.99 -4.67
C ASP A 401 -31.88 -3.81 -5.30
N ILE A 402 -32.90 -3.13 -5.85
CA ILE A 402 -34.00 -3.78 -6.58
C ILE A 402 -33.46 -4.47 -7.85
N CYS A 403 -32.56 -3.83 -8.60
CA CYS A 403 -31.96 -4.41 -9.81
C CYS A 403 -31.15 -5.66 -9.48
N GLU A 404 -30.35 -5.64 -8.42
CA GLU A 404 -29.59 -6.82 -7.96
C GLU A 404 -30.51 -7.96 -7.57
N GLN A 405 -31.59 -7.66 -6.82
CA GLN A 405 -32.58 -8.66 -6.43
C GLN A 405 -33.31 -9.24 -7.65
N ILE A 406 -33.67 -8.41 -8.64
CA ILE A 406 -34.26 -8.88 -9.90
C ILE A 406 -33.32 -9.83 -10.64
N ASN A 407 -32.04 -9.49 -10.75
CA ASN A 407 -31.06 -10.35 -11.42
C ASN A 407 -30.91 -11.70 -10.71
N SER A 408 -30.78 -11.69 -9.38
CA SER A 408 -30.71 -12.93 -8.60
C SER A 408 -31.98 -13.78 -8.75
N LEU A 409 -33.16 -13.16 -8.78
CA LEU A 409 -34.43 -13.84 -8.97
C LEU A 409 -34.53 -14.42 -10.39
N GLN A 410 -34.07 -13.69 -11.41
CA GLN A 410 -34.03 -14.16 -12.78
C GLN A 410 -33.14 -15.40 -12.93
N GLU A 411 -31.97 -15.42 -12.28
CA GLU A 411 -31.10 -16.61 -12.28
C GLU A 411 -31.78 -17.81 -11.60
N ILE A 412 -32.40 -17.60 -10.44
CA ILE A 412 -33.13 -18.66 -9.72
C ILE A 412 -34.30 -19.17 -10.58
N HIS A 413 -35.05 -18.27 -11.21
CA HIS A 413 -36.16 -18.61 -12.11
C HIS A 413 -35.66 -19.43 -13.30
N GLN A 414 -34.56 -19.02 -13.93
CA GLN A 414 -33.97 -19.76 -15.04
C GLN A 414 -33.54 -21.17 -14.62
N GLN A 415 -32.82 -21.31 -13.50
CA GLN A 415 -32.44 -22.62 -12.96
C GLN A 415 -33.65 -23.52 -12.69
N TYR A 416 -34.74 -22.93 -12.17
CA TYR A 416 -35.98 -23.66 -11.96
C TYR A 416 -36.66 -24.09 -13.27
N THR A 417 -36.66 -23.24 -14.30
CA THR A 417 -37.18 -23.66 -15.62
C THR A 417 -36.33 -24.77 -16.24
N GLU A 418 -35.01 -24.71 -16.08
CA GLU A 418 -34.09 -25.74 -16.55
C GLU A 418 -34.31 -27.06 -15.82
N SER A 419 -34.58 -27.04 -14.50
CA SER A 419 -34.89 -28.26 -13.74
C SER A 419 -36.21 -28.89 -14.19
N LEU A 420 -37.26 -28.09 -14.45
CA LEU A 420 -38.53 -28.59 -15.01
C LEU A 420 -38.34 -29.21 -16.41
N MET A 421 -37.50 -28.61 -17.27
CA MET A 421 -37.17 -29.17 -18.58
C MET A 421 -36.34 -30.45 -18.46
N ALA A 422 -35.43 -30.53 -17.49
CA ALA A 422 -34.60 -31.71 -17.23
C ALA A 422 -35.47 -32.93 -16.89
N LEU A 423 -36.53 -32.78 -16.09
CA LEU A 423 -37.45 -33.88 -15.79
C LEU A 423 -38.06 -34.50 -17.06
N ARG A 424 -38.51 -33.68 -18.02
CA ARG A 424 -39.04 -34.18 -19.30
C ARG A 424 -37.97 -34.88 -20.14
N LYS A 425 -36.75 -34.33 -20.16
CA LYS A 425 -35.62 -34.89 -20.89
C LYS A 425 -35.20 -36.24 -20.31
N ASP A 426 -35.16 -36.34 -18.99
CA ASP A 426 -34.79 -37.56 -18.28
C ASP A 426 -35.83 -38.67 -18.50
N GLU A 427 -37.13 -38.34 -18.51
CA GLU A 427 -38.17 -39.31 -18.88
C GLU A 427 -37.97 -39.82 -20.32
N MET A 428 -37.74 -38.93 -21.28
CA MET A 428 -37.50 -39.32 -22.67
C MET A 428 -36.25 -40.21 -22.80
N ALA A 429 -35.17 -39.86 -22.12
CA ALA A 429 -33.94 -40.65 -22.09
C ALA A 429 -34.19 -42.04 -21.49
N ALA A 430 -34.93 -42.13 -20.38
CA ALA A 430 -35.29 -43.40 -19.75
C ALA A 430 -36.15 -44.27 -20.69
N ARG A 431 -37.10 -43.67 -21.44
CA ARG A 431 -37.91 -44.40 -22.45
C ARG A 431 -37.06 -44.92 -23.62
N GLU A 432 -36.11 -44.12 -24.10
CA GLU A 432 -35.18 -44.54 -25.15
C GLU A 432 -34.30 -45.71 -24.70
N GLN A 433 -33.73 -45.62 -23.50
CA GLN A 433 -32.94 -46.70 -22.91
C GLN A 433 -33.77 -47.97 -22.67
N LEU A 434 -35.00 -47.84 -22.19
CA LEU A 434 -35.89 -48.99 -22.05
C LEU A 434 -36.15 -49.68 -23.40
N ASN A 435 -36.35 -48.89 -24.46
CA ASN A 435 -36.53 -49.42 -25.80
C ASN A 435 -35.27 -50.11 -26.34
N SER A 436 -34.06 -49.61 -26.03
CA SER A 436 -32.81 -50.31 -26.40
C SER A 436 -32.64 -51.61 -25.63
N LEU A 437 -32.92 -51.64 -24.32
CA LEU A 437 -32.87 -52.86 -23.51
C LEU A 437 -33.86 -53.93 -24.01
N ARG A 438 -35.08 -53.52 -24.39
CA ARG A 438 -36.08 -54.42 -25.01
C ARG A 438 -35.57 -55.03 -26.32
N LYS A 439 -34.88 -54.25 -27.15
CA LYS A 439 -34.28 -54.75 -28.40
C LYS A 439 -33.16 -55.75 -28.11
N MET A 440 -32.27 -55.46 -27.15
CA MET A 440 -31.21 -56.40 -26.77
C MET A 440 -31.76 -57.73 -26.28
N LEU A 441 -32.76 -57.74 -25.39
CA LEU A 441 -33.40 -59.00 -24.98
C LEU A 441 -34.11 -59.73 -26.13
N PHE A 442 -34.69 -59.00 -27.07
CA PHE A 442 -35.30 -59.61 -28.26
C PHE A 442 -34.26 -60.25 -29.17
N GLU A 443 -33.09 -59.62 -29.34
CA GLU A 443 -31.96 -60.17 -30.08
C GLU A 443 -31.42 -61.43 -29.42
N VAL A 444 -31.25 -61.43 -28.08
CA VAL A 444 -30.86 -62.63 -27.32
C VAL A 444 -31.87 -63.77 -27.50
N LYS A 445 -33.18 -63.49 -27.39
CA LYS A 445 -34.20 -64.52 -27.64
C LYS A 445 -34.13 -65.06 -29.06
N ARG A 446 -33.91 -64.19 -30.05
CA ARG A 446 -33.81 -64.57 -31.46
C ARG A 446 -32.53 -65.35 -31.76
N SER A 447 -31.40 -65.04 -31.15
CA SER A 447 -30.15 -65.79 -31.33
C SER A 447 -30.27 -67.20 -30.75
N ILE A 448 -30.92 -67.33 -29.60
CA ILE A 448 -31.27 -68.62 -28.98
C ILE A 448 -32.21 -69.45 -29.88
N GLU A 449 -33.25 -68.85 -30.46
CA GLU A 449 -34.16 -69.58 -31.36
C GLU A 449 -33.48 -70.07 -32.64
N LYS A 450 -32.51 -69.30 -33.17
CA LYS A 450 -31.77 -69.66 -34.39
C LYS A 450 -30.76 -70.78 -34.17
N SER A 451 -30.22 -70.94 -32.96
CA SER A 451 -29.08 -71.83 -32.71
C SER A 451 -29.43 -73.31 -32.63
N ASN A 452 -30.72 -73.70 -32.79
CA ASN A 452 -31.18 -75.10 -32.86
C ASN A 452 -30.61 -76.02 -31.76
N ILE A 453 -30.20 -75.47 -30.62
CA ILE A 453 -29.67 -76.21 -29.49
C ILE A 453 -30.78 -77.00 -28.78
N PRO A 454 -30.48 -78.18 -28.20
CA PRO A 454 -31.49 -79.04 -27.58
C PRO A 454 -32.18 -78.40 -26.36
N GLY A 455 -31.56 -77.41 -25.70
CA GLY A 455 -32.13 -76.66 -24.58
C GLY A 455 -31.11 -75.75 -23.88
N LEU A 456 -31.55 -74.92 -22.95
CA LEU A 456 -30.68 -73.97 -22.24
C LEU A 456 -30.36 -74.44 -20.81
N PRO A 457 -29.19 -74.06 -20.27
CA PRO A 457 -28.92 -74.21 -18.84
C PRO A 457 -29.95 -73.46 -17.98
N LYS A 458 -30.20 -73.98 -16.78
CA LYS A 458 -31.16 -73.37 -15.84
C LYS A 458 -30.76 -71.95 -15.40
N SER A 459 -29.47 -71.63 -15.38
CA SER A 459 -28.95 -70.29 -15.03
C SER A 459 -29.45 -69.22 -16.01
N VAL A 460 -29.26 -69.44 -17.31
CA VAL A 460 -29.70 -68.52 -18.37
C VAL A 460 -31.20 -68.28 -18.35
N TYR A 461 -31.99 -69.32 -18.06
CA TYR A 461 -33.44 -69.17 -17.95
C TYR A 461 -33.82 -68.28 -16.75
N GLN A 462 -33.12 -68.42 -15.61
CA GLN A 462 -33.34 -67.57 -14.45
C GLN A 462 -32.97 -66.12 -14.74
N GLU A 463 -31.83 -65.87 -15.38
CA GLU A 463 -31.40 -64.53 -15.77
C GLU A 463 -32.32 -63.89 -16.80
N LEU A 464 -32.76 -64.63 -17.82
CA LEU A 464 -33.77 -64.15 -18.77
C LEU A 464 -35.07 -63.81 -18.06
N SER A 465 -35.51 -64.61 -17.08
CA SER A 465 -36.70 -64.30 -16.28
C SER A 465 -36.50 -63.03 -15.46
N LEU A 466 -35.37 -62.91 -14.76
CA LEU A 466 -35.01 -61.76 -13.94
C LEU A 466 -34.94 -60.47 -14.77
N ALA A 467 -34.28 -60.51 -15.93
CA ALA A 467 -34.20 -59.38 -16.85
C ALA A 467 -35.57 -58.98 -17.40
N ASN A 468 -36.44 -59.94 -17.74
CA ASN A 468 -37.82 -59.63 -18.15
C ASN A 468 -38.64 -59.03 -17.00
N ASP A 469 -38.48 -59.52 -15.77
CA ASP A 469 -39.23 -59.03 -14.61
C ASP A 469 -38.74 -57.64 -14.19
N GLN A 470 -37.44 -57.35 -14.28
CA GLN A 470 -36.90 -56.00 -14.08
C GLN A 470 -37.36 -55.04 -15.18
N LEU A 471 -37.39 -55.44 -16.45
CA LEU A 471 -37.99 -54.60 -17.49
C LEU A 471 -39.47 -54.31 -17.24
N LYS A 472 -40.24 -55.30 -16.78
CA LYS A 472 -41.64 -55.08 -16.38
C LYS A 472 -41.73 -54.09 -15.20
N ALA A 473 -40.82 -54.19 -14.23
CA ALA A 473 -40.76 -53.27 -13.11
C ALA A 473 -40.49 -51.83 -13.57
N VAL A 474 -39.51 -51.61 -14.47
CA VAL A 474 -39.25 -50.29 -15.06
C VAL A 474 -40.48 -49.79 -15.82
N THR A 475 -41.15 -50.65 -16.60
CA THR A 475 -42.35 -50.23 -17.35
C THR A 475 -43.51 -49.85 -16.44
N GLY A 476 -43.72 -50.60 -15.35
CA GLY A 476 -44.74 -50.28 -14.36
C GLY A 476 -44.44 -48.93 -13.70
N LYS A 477 -43.18 -48.71 -13.32
CA LYS A 477 -42.72 -47.45 -12.72
C LYS A 477 -42.85 -46.26 -13.65
N LEU A 478 -42.61 -46.42 -14.96
CA LEU A 478 -42.83 -45.37 -15.97
C LEU A 478 -44.30 -45.07 -16.27
N GLU A 479 -45.22 -46.00 -15.96
CA GLU A 479 -46.66 -45.82 -16.13
C GLU A 479 -47.34 -45.25 -14.87
N GLU A 480 -46.66 -45.27 -13.72
CA GLU A 480 -47.13 -44.65 -12.47
C GLU A 480 -47.29 -43.13 -12.64
N LYS A 481 -48.44 -42.60 -12.22
CA LYS A 481 -48.71 -41.16 -12.14
C LYS A 481 -49.12 -40.82 -10.70
N PRO A 482 -48.43 -39.91 -10.01
CA PRO A 482 -47.29 -39.10 -10.46
C PRO A 482 -45.97 -39.89 -10.55
N LEU A 483 -45.16 -39.61 -11.58
CA LEU A 483 -43.89 -40.28 -11.86
C LEU A 483 -42.75 -39.77 -10.98
N ASN A 484 -42.02 -40.67 -10.32
CA ASN A 484 -40.78 -40.33 -9.61
C ASN A 484 -39.55 -40.73 -10.45
N ILE A 485 -38.91 -39.75 -11.10
CA ILE A 485 -37.74 -39.99 -11.97
C ILE A 485 -36.54 -40.58 -11.22
N VAL A 486 -36.36 -40.25 -9.94
CA VAL A 486 -35.24 -40.79 -9.15
C VAL A 486 -35.39 -42.30 -8.98
N GLU A 487 -36.59 -42.77 -8.65
CA GLU A 487 -36.90 -44.20 -8.56
C GLU A 487 -36.84 -44.89 -9.92
N VAL A 488 -37.28 -44.23 -10.99
CA VAL A 488 -37.20 -44.79 -12.35
C VAL A 488 -35.74 -45.02 -12.72
N ASN A 489 -34.86 -44.05 -12.46
CA ASN A 489 -33.45 -44.16 -12.81
C ASN A 489 -32.72 -45.26 -12.02
N THR A 490 -33.07 -45.49 -10.75
CA THR A 490 -32.47 -46.58 -9.97
C THR A 490 -32.91 -47.95 -10.49
N VAL A 491 -34.21 -48.14 -10.72
CA VAL A 491 -34.75 -49.40 -11.27
C VAL A 491 -34.26 -49.62 -12.71
N LEU A 492 -34.11 -48.56 -13.50
CA LEU A 492 -33.56 -48.64 -14.84
C LEU A 492 -32.09 -49.06 -14.81
N TYR A 493 -31.27 -48.51 -13.91
CA TYR A 493 -29.88 -48.94 -13.75
C TYR A 493 -29.78 -50.43 -13.42
N GLU A 494 -30.61 -50.92 -12.50
CA GLU A 494 -30.68 -52.35 -12.18
C GLU A 494 -31.06 -53.18 -13.43
N ALA A 495 -32.05 -52.72 -14.20
CA ALA A 495 -32.46 -53.39 -15.43
C ALA A 495 -31.40 -53.37 -16.54
N VAL A 496 -30.61 -52.29 -16.67
CA VAL A 496 -29.47 -52.24 -17.61
C VAL A 496 -28.47 -53.32 -17.22
N THR A 497 -28.06 -53.37 -15.95
CA THR A 497 -27.04 -54.32 -15.50
C THR A 497 -27.47 -55.77 -15.64
N SER A 498 -28.75 -56.10 -15.49
CA SER A 498 -29.23 -57.48 -15.66
C SER A 498 -29.37 -57.88 -17.12
N VAL A 499 -29.81 -56.97 -17.99
CA VAL A 499 -29.94 -57.23 -19.42
C VAL A 499 -28.57 -57.40 -20.07
N GLU A 500 -27.59 -56.58 -19.69
CA GLU A 500 -26.20 -56.69 -20.17
C GLU A 500 -25.58 -58.03 -19.72
N LYS A 501 -25.68 -58.38 -18.44
CA LYS A 501 -25.22 -59.69 -17.95
C LYS A 501 -25.89 -60.85 -18.67
N CYS A 502 -27.22 -60.79 -18.83
CA CYS A 502 -27.95 -61.82 -19.54
C CYS A 502 -27.53 -61.91 -21.02
N HIS A 503 -27.22 -60.79 -21.65
CA HIS A 503 -26.71 -60.78 -23.02
C HIS A 503 -25.33 -61.42 -23.13
N GLU A 504 -24.39 -61.04 -22.27
CA GLU A 504 -23.04 -61.62 -22.22
C GLU A 504 -23.09 -63.13 -21.96
N GLU A 505 -23.80 -63.57 -20.93
CA GLU A 505 -23.90 -64.99 -20.57
C GLU A 505 -24.61 -65.81 -21.66
N ALA A 506 -25.66 -65.27 -22.28
CA ALA A 506 -26.34 -65.95 -23.37
C ALA A 506 -25.44 -66.07 -24.61
N MET A 507 -24.69 -65.02 -24.98
CA MET A 507 -23.79 -65.06 -26.13
C MET A 507 -22.61 -66.01 -25.87
N GLU A 508 -22.00 -65.99 -24.67
CA GLU A 508 -20.96 -66.97 -24.30
C GLU A 508 -21.46 -68.40 -24.45
N ILE A 509 -22.67 -68.70 -23.95
CA ILE A 509 -23.21 -70.06 -24.00
C ILE A 509 -23.53 -70.48 -25.43
N LEU A 510 -24.03 -69.56 -26.27
CA LEU A 510 -24.23 -69.81 -27.69
C LEU A 510 -22.91 -70.09 -28.41
N ASP A 511 -21.87 -69.31 -28.13
CA ASP A 511 -20.53 -69.51 -28.69
C ASP A 511 -19.96 -70.86 -28.26
N HIS A 512 -20.05 -71.20 -26.97
CA HIS A 512 -19.64 -72.49 -26.46
C HIS A 512 -20.43 -73.65 -27.07
N ALA A 513 -21.73 -73.49 -27.28
CA ALA A 513 -22.56 -74.50 -27.93
C ALA A 513 -22.16 -74.70 -29.40
N TYR A 514 -21.94 -73.60 -30.14
CA TYR A 514 -21.53 -73.65 -31.54
C TYR A 514 -20.13 -74.25 -31.71
N LEU A 515 -19.19 -73.87 -30.84
CA LEU A 515 -17.83 -74.43 -30.79
C LEU A 515 -17.86 -75.91 -30.42
N ALA A 516 -18.61 -76.30 -29.39
CA ALA A 516 -18.74 -77.70 -28.99
C ALA A 516 -19.31 -78.55 -30.13
N GLU A 517 -20.34 -78.09 -30.83
CA GLU A 517 -20.90 -78.78 -31.99
C GLU A 517 -19.85 -78.95 -33.10
N SER A 518 -19.16 -77.87 -33.46
CA SER A 518 -18.12 -77.89 -34.50
C SER A 518 -16.96 -78.81 -34.15
N VAL A 519 -16.51 -78.80 -32.90
CA VAL A 519 -15.44 -79.67 -32.38
C VAL A 519 -15.90 -81.13 -32.38
N ILE A 520 -17.14 -81.44 -31.98
CA ILE A 520 -17.70 -82.79 -32.06
C ILE A 520 -17.80 -83.27 -33.52
N GLN A 521 -18.27 -82.42 -34.44
CA GLN A 521 -18.34 -82.72 -35.86
C GLN A 521 -16.94 -83.02 -36.44
N TYR A 522 -15.94 -82.21 -36.11
CA TYR A 522 -14.56 -82.45 -36.54
C TYR A 522 -13.96 -83.72 -35.89
N GLY A 523 -14.23 -83.93 -34.60
CA GLY A 523 -13.80 -85.10 -33.82
C GLY A 523 -14.33 -86.42 -34.39
N ASN A 524 -15.52 -86.41 -35.00
CA ASN A 524 -16.10 -87.60 -35.65
C ASN A 524 -15.19 -88.19 -36.74
N ARG A 525 -14.30 -87.40 -37.36
CA ARG A 525 -13.32 -87.90 -38.35
C ARG A 525 -12.29 -88.88 -37.75
N TYR A 526 -12.00 -88.75 -36.46
CA TYR A 526 -11.00 -89.57 -35.76
C TYR A 526 -11.61 -90.71 -34.94
N ARG A 527 -12.95 -90.76 -34.85
CA ARG A 527 -13.75 -91.71 -34.07
C ARG A 527 -13.47 -93.19 -34.40
N SER A 528 -13.12 -93.50 -35.66
CA SER A 528 -12.80 -94.87 -36.09
C SER A 528 -11.33 -95.26 -35.88
N LYS A 529 -10.44 -94.28 -35.66
CA LYS A 529 -8.99 -94.50 -35.58
C LYS A 529 -8.49 -94.70 -34.16
N TYR A 530 -9.16 -94.13 -33.17
CA TYR A 530 -8.76 -94.17 -31.76
C TYR A 530 -9.98 -94.44 -30.86
N PRO A 531 -10.04 -95.60 -30.18
CA PRO A 531 -11.15 -95.93 -29.26
C PRO A 531 -11.30 -94.96 -28.09
N SER A 532 -10.21 -94.39 -27.58
CA SER A 532 -10.23 -93.42 -26.46
C SER A 532 -10.91 -92.09 -26.81
N ILE A 533 -10.88 -91.69 -28.09
CA ILE A 533 -11.60 -90.49 -28.57
C ILE A 533 -13.10 -90.80 -28.69
N HIS A 534 -13.45 -92.03 -29.03
CA HIS A 534 -14.85 -92.43 -29.12
C HIS A 534 -15.56 -92.30 -27.76
N GLU A 535 -14.92 -92.76 -26.67
CA GLU A 535 -15.49 -92.68 -25.32
C GLU A 535 -15.65 -91.22 -24.86
N SER A 536 -14.61 -90.39 -24.97
CA SER A 536 -14.67 -88.97 -24.60
C SER A 536 -15.64 -88.14 -25.45
N LEU A 537 -15.76 -88.42 -26.75
CA LEU A 537 -16.78 -87.76 -27.59
C LEU A 537 -18.20 -88.22 -27.23
N VAL A 538 -18.41 -89.46 -26.81
CA VAL A 538 -19.72 -89.93 -26.33
C VAL A 538 -20.07 -89.26 -25.00
N GLU A 539 -19.10 -89.07 -24.11
CA GLU A 539 -19.29 -88.30 -22.87
C GLU A 539 -19.59 -86.82 -23.17
N ALA A 540 -18.87 -86.19 -24.10
CA ALA A 540 -19.14 -84.83 -24.56
C ALA A 540 -20.53 -84.70 -25.23
N GLU A 541 -20.96 -85.67 -26.04
CA GLU A 541 -22.31 -85.73 -26.62
C GLU A 541 -23.39 -85.83 -25.52
N GLN A 542 -23.13 -86.57 -24.44
CA GLN A 542 -24.04 -86.66 -23.29
C GLN A 542 -24.10 -85.35 -22.51
N LEU A 543 -22.96 -84.72 -22.25
CA LEU A 543 -22.88 -83.40 -21.60
C LEU A 543 -23.58 -82.32 -22.42
N PHE A 544 -23.41 -82.34 -23.75
CA PHE A 544 -24.11 -81.44 -24.68
C PHE A 544 -25.63 -81.62 -24.63
N ARG A 545 -26.11 -82.86 -24.50
CA ARG A 545 -27.54 -83.18 -24.31
C ARG A 545 -28.07 -82.81 -22.93
N ASN A 546 -27.20 -82.80 -21.91
CA ASN A 546 -27.52 -82.36 -20.56
C ASN A 546 -27.41 -80.83 -20.37
N TYR A 547 -27.18 -80.08 -21.46
CA TYR A 547 -27.07 -78.62 -21.50
C TYR A 547 -25.81 -78.05 -20.83
N GLU A 548 -24.77 -78.86 -20.63
CA GLU A 548 -23.48 -78.41 -20.07
C GLU A 548 -22.47 -78.11 -21.18
N TYR A 549 -22.72 -77.03 -21.93
CA TYR A 549 -21.94 -76.68 -23.13
C TYR A 549 -20.46 -76.38 -22.87
N LYS A 550 -20.14 -75.68 -21.77
CA LYS A 550 -18.76 -75.39 -21.36
C LYS A 550 -17.98 -76.70 -21.10
N ASN A 551 -18.55 -77.60 -20.31
CA ASN A 551 -17.93 -78.90 -19.99
C ASN A 551 -17.82 -79.81 -21.22
N ALA A 552 -18.83 -79.81 -22.10
CA ALA A 552 -18.80 -80.57 -23.34
C ALA A 552 -17.69 -80.10 -24.29
N LEU A 553 -17.46 -78.78 -24.37
CA LEU A 553 -16.37 -78.19 -25.14
C LEU A 553 -15.02 -78.61 -24.58
N GLU A 554 -14.81 -78.51 -23.26
CA GLU A 554 -13.54 -78.86 -22.62
C GLU A 554 -13.18 -80.35 -22.82
N GLU A 555 -14.14 -81.26 -22.65
CA GLU A 555 -13.90 -82.71 -22.83
C GLU A 555 -13.63 -83.05 -24.30
N ALA A 556 -14.40 -82.46 -25.23
CA ALA A 556 -14.18 -82.63 -26.66
C ALA A 556 -12.84 -82.03 -27.11
N ALA A 557 -12.44 -80.89 -26.55
CA ALA A 557 -11.20 -80.21 -26.88
C ALA A 557 -9.97 -80.95 -26.34
N THR A 558 -9.97 -81.34 -25.06
CA THR A 558 -8.86 -82.05 -24.42
C THR A 558 -8.60 -83.41 -25.07
N SER A 559 -9.65 -84.11 -25.52
CA SER A 559 -9.51 -85.36 -26.26
C SER A 559 -8.85 -85.16 -27.64
N LEU A 560 -9.14 -84.05 -28.31
CA LEU A 560 -8.65 -83.74 -29.65
C LEU A 560 -7.21 -83.18 -29.62
N GLU A 561 -6.86 -82.38 -28.61
CA GLU A 561 -5.50 -81.86 -28.41
C GLU A 561 -4.47 -82.97 -28.16
N LYS A 562 -4.88 -84.08 -27.55
CA LYS A 562 -4.02 -85.27 -27.37
C LYS A 562 -3.58 -85.91 -28.69
N VAL A 563 -4.30 -85.66 -29.79
CA VAL A 563 -4.03 -86.25 -31.11
C VAL A 563 -3.38 -85.25 -32.06
N GLU A 564 -3.84 -83.99 -32.04
CA GLU A 564 -3.21 -82.91 -32.78
C GLU A 564 -3.20 -81.65 -31.89
N PRO A 565 -2.04 -81.21 -31.38
CA PRO A 565 -1.96 -80.01 -30.56
C PRO A 565 -2.22 -78.76 -31.42
N GLY A 566 -3.08 -77.85 -30.95
CA GLY A 566 -3.41 -76.58 -31.60
C GLY A 566 -4.63 -76.57 -32.52
N VAL A 567 -5.53 -77.56 -32.41
CA VAL A 567 -6.77 -77.62 -33.22
C VAL A 567 -7.80 -76.57 -32.78
N LEU A 568 -7.89 -76.25 -31.48
CA LEU A 568 -8.76 -75.19 -30.96
C LEU A 568 -8.55 -73.85 -31.67
N MET A 569 -7.29 -73.37 -31.72
CA MET A 569 -6.97 -72.09 -32.37
C MET A 569 -7.16 -72.10 -33.90
N LYS A 570 -7.13 -73.27 -34.54
CA LYS A 570 -7.45 -73.38 -35.98
C LYS A 570 -8.96 -73.30 -36.22
N ILE A 571 -9.76 -73.87 -35.32
CA ILE A 571 -11.22 -73.83 -35.39
C ILE A 571 -11.71 -72.42 -35.04
N GLU A 572 -11.25 -71.80 -33.95
CA GLU A 572 -11.57 -70.41 -33.59
C GLU A 572 -11.27 -69.41 -34.72
N LYS A 573 -10.11 -69.52 -35.40
CA LYS A 573 -9.74 -68.64 -36.52
C LYS A 573 -10.56 -68.83 -37.81
N VAL A 574 -11.15 -70.01 -38.00
CA VAL A 574 -12.08 -70.24 -39.11
C VAL A 574 -13.44 -69.65 -38.76
N LEU A 575 -13.80 -69.65 -37.47
CA LEU A 575 -15.07 -69.17 -36.95
C LEU A 575 -15.18 -67.63 -36.89
N GLU A 576 -14.09 -66.93 -36.56
CA GLU A 576 -14.03 -65.46 -36.71
C GLU A 576 -14.19 -64.96 -38.16
N LYS A 577 -14.09 -65.84 -39.16
CA LYS A 577 -14.27 -65.51 -40.58
C LYS A 577 -15.68 -65.81 -41.12
N GLU A 578 -16.47 -66.60 -40.40
CA GLU A 578 -17.83 -67.01 -40.81
C GLU A 578 -18.94 -66.38 -39.95
N SER A 579 -18.59 -65.78 -38.80
CA SER A 579 -19.42 -64.85 -38.04
C SER A 579 -19.37 -63.44 -38.64
#